data_AF-A0A2X4UIL1-F1
#
_entry.id   AF-A0A2X4UIL1-F1
#
_cell.length_a   1.000
_cell.length_b   1.000
_cell.length_c   1.000
_cell.angle_alpha   90.00
_cell.angle_beta   90.00
_cell.angle_gamma   90.00
#
_symmetry.space_group_name_H-M   'P 1'
#
loop_
_entity.id
_entity.type
_entity.pdbx_description
1 polymer ?
#
loop_
_entity_poly.entity_id
_entity_poly.type
_entity_poly.pdbx_seq_one_letter_code
_entity_poly.pdbx_strand_id
1 'polypeptide(L)'
;MAPLCVITLGYALFQVANNTALLKDATPERRGVISGMINLSRNLGLITGASAMGALFMFASDTADINAAEAAAVTAGMHFTYGAAALLALAALGIALGGRAFRVRYSAR
;
A
#
# COMPACT_ATOMS: atom_id res chain seq x y z
N MET A 1 14.82 12.63 -6.95
CA MET A 1 14.89 11.28 -7.59
C MET A 1 15.14 10.16 -6.58
N ALA A 2 16.09 10.29 -5.65
CA ALA A 2 16.40 9.23 -4.68
C ALA A 2 15.16 8.61 -3.97
N PRO A 3 14.16 9.37 -3.47
CA PRO A 3 12.99 8.78 -2.83
C PRO A 3 12.13 7.92 -3.77
N LEU A 4 11.95 8.37 -5.02
CA LEU A 4 11.20 7.64 -6.04
C LEU A 4 11.91 6.34 -6.43
N CYS A 5 13.23 6.36 -6.55
CA CYS A 5 14.03 5.16 -6.81
C CYS A 5 13.89 4.15 -5.66
N VAL A 6 14.01 4.61 -4.41
CA VAL A 6 13.87 3.76 -3.22
C VAL A 6 12.49 3.10 -3.17
N ILE A 7 11.42 3.87 -3.36
CA ILE A 7 10.05 3.35 -3.33
C ILE A 7 9.82 2.37 -4.48
N THR A 8 10.23 2.71 -5.71
CA THR A 8 10.00 1.86 -6.88
C THR A 8 10.75 0.53 -6.76
N LEU A 9 12.02 0.58 -6.35
CA LEU A 9 12.83 -0.63 -6.16
C LEU A 9 12.28 -1.48 -5.00
N GLY A 10 11.96 -0.86 -3.86
CA GLY A 10 11.37 -1.55 -2.72
C GLY A 10 10.04 -2.21 -3.08
N TYR A 11 9.18 -1.51 -3.82
CA TYR A 11 7.93 -2.03 -4.35
C TYR A 11 8.17 -3.24 -5.27
N ALA A 12 9.08 -3.14 -6.23
CA ALA A 12 9.39 -4.23 -7.16
C ALA A 12 9.88 -5.49 -6.41
N LEU A 13 10.82 -5.33 -5.48
CA LEU A 13 11.36 -6.42 -4.67
C LEU A 13 10.27 -7.06 -3.80
N PHE A 14 9.47 -6.25 -3.10
CA PHE A 14 8.39 -6.74 -2.26
C PHE A 14 7.34 -7.50 -3.07
N GLN A 15 6.97 -6.96 -4.23
CA GLN A 15 5.93 -7.55 -5.07
C GLN A 15 6.38 -8.90 -5.64
N VAL A 16 7.64 -9.03 -6.08
CA VAL A 16 8.21 -10.31 -6.52
C VAL A 16 8.19 -11.33 -5.39
N ALA A 17 8.73 -10.98 -4.21
CA ALA A 17 8.78 -11.90 -3.08
C ALA A 17 7.38 -12.34 -2.62
N ASN A 18 6.41 -11.42 -2.59
CA ASN A 18 5.03 -11.69 -2.20
C ASN A 18 4.32 -12.61 -3.20
N ASN A 19 4.43 -12.32 -4.50
CA ASN A 19 3.83 -13.15 -5.55
C ASN A 19 4.43 -14.57 -5.53
N THR A 20 5.76 -14.69 -5.41
CA THR A 20 6.42 -16.01 -5.34
C THR A 20 5.98 -16.78 -4.10
N ALA A 21 5.88 -16.14 -2.93
CA ALA A 21 5.43 -16.80 -1.71
C ALA A 21 4.01 -17.36 -1.83
N LEU A 22 3.10 -16.63 -2.49
CA LEU A 22 1.70 -17.08 -2.70
C LEU A 22 1.58 -18.17 -3.78
N LEU A 23 2.46 -18.17 -4.78
CA LEU A 23 2.42 -19.13 -5.87
C LEU A 23 3.23 -20.41 -5.62
N LYS A 24 4.18 -20.38 -4.68
CA LYS A 24 5.10 -21.50 -4.40
C LYS A 24 4.36 -22.81 -4.13
N ASP A 25 3.30 -22.76 -3.35
CA ASP A 25 2.55 -23.95 -2.91
C ASP A 25 1.28 -24.19 -3.74
N ALA A 26 1.10 -23.45 -4.85
CA ALA A 26 -0.09 -23.55 -5.70
C ALA A 26 0.02 -24.69 -6.72
N THR A 27 -1.00 -25.56 -6.75
CA THR A 27 -1.14 -26.60 -7.79
C THR A 27 -1.35 -25.96 -9.17
N PRO A 28 -0.90 -26.59 -10.27
CA PRO A 28 -0.99 -26.02 -11.62
C PRO A 28 -2.40 -25.53 -12.00
N GLU A 29 -3.43 -26.25 -11.57
CA GLU A 29 -4.84 -25.99 -11.87
C GLU A 29 -5.38 -24.75 -11.14
N ARG A 30 -4.77 -24.36 -10.01
CA ARG A 30 -5.21 -23.23 -9.16
C ARG A 30 -4.35 -21.97 -9.32
N ARG A 31 -3.18 -22.07 -9.97
CA ARG A 31 -2.27 -20.93 -10.18
C ARG A 31 -2.93 -19.75 -10.87
N GLY A 32 -3.79 -19.99 -11.86
CA GLY A 32 -4.53 -18.95 -12.56
C GLY A 32 -5.49 -18.17 -11.64
N VAL A 33 -6.24 -18.89 -10.80
CA VAL A 33 -7.18 -18.28 -9.83
C VAL A 33 -6.42 -17.49 -8.77
N ILE A 34 -5.32 -18.03 -8.23
CA ILE A 34 -4.50 -17.33 -7.23
C ILE A 34 -3.88 -16.06 -7.83
N SER A 35 -3.32 -16.14 -9.04
CA SER A 35 -2.80 -14.96 -9.75
C SER A 35 -3.89 -13.91 -10.01
N GLY A 36 -5.09 -14.35 -10.42
CA GLY A 36 -6.25 -13.48 -10.60
C GLY A 36 -6.65 -12.75 -9.31
N MET A 37 -6.71 -13.47 -8.19
CA MET A 37 -6.99 -12.89 -6.88
C MET A 37 -5.92 -11.89 -6.42
N ILE A 38 -4.63 -12.19 -6.64
CA ILE A 38 -3.52 -11.28 -6.33
C ILE A 38 -3.66 -9.99 -7.13
N ASN A 39 -3.91 -10.09 -8.44
CA ASN A 39 -4.06 -8.93 -9.30
C ASN A 39 -5.31 -8.11 -8.94
N LEU A 40 -6.44 -8.78 -8.66
CA LEU A 40 -7.67 -8.12 -8.24
C LEU A 40 -7.46 -7.36 -6.93
N SER A 41 -6.89 -8.00 -5.91
CA SER A 41 -6.59 -7.36 -4.63
C SER A 41 -5.73 -6.11 -4.80
N ARG A 42 -4.71 -6.19 -5.66
CA ARG A 42 -3.84 -5.04 -5.95
C ARG A 42 -4.59 -3.91 -6.63
N ASN A 43 -5.36 -4.20 -7.68
CA ASN A 43 -6.11 -3.17 -8.40
C ASN A 43 -7.17 -2.51 -7.51
N LEU A 44 -7.86 -3.30 -6.67
CA LEU A 44 -8.78 -2.76 -5.69
C LEU A 44 -8.06 -1.84 -4.70
N GLY A 45 -6.95 -2.29 -4.13
CA GLY A 45 -6.13 -1.45 -3.24
C GLY A 45 -5.66 -0.15 -3.89
N LEU A 46 -5.24 -0.20 -5.16
CA LEU A 46 -4.83 0.99 -5.92
C LEU A 46 -5.99 1.96 -6.16
N ILE A 47 -7.14 1.47 -6.64
CA ILE A 47 -8.31 2.31 -6.93
C ILE A 47 -8.85 2.93 -5.63
N THR A 48 -9.02 2.12 -4.59
CA THR A 48 -9.48 2.61 -3.28
C THR A 48 -8.49 3.60 -2.69
N GLY A 49 -7.19 3.30 -2.76
CA GLY A 49 -6.13 4.18 -2.28
C GLY A 49 -6.13 5.53 -3.00
N ALA A 50 -6.16 5.54 -4.34
CA ALA A 50 -6.17 6.77 -5.12
C ALA A 50 -7.38 7.65 -4.78
N SER A 51 -8.58 7.07 -4.71
CA SER A 51 -9.80 7.78 -4.34
C SER A 51 -9.73 8.33 -2.91
N ALA A 52 -9.26 7.54 -1.95
CA ALA A 52 -9.14 7.98 -0.55
C ALA A 52 -8.09 9.07 -0.37
N MET A 53 -6.93 8.97 -1.02
CA MET A 53 -5.87 9.97 -0.93
C MET A 53 -6.31 11.32 -1.53
N GLY A 54 -7.08 11.31 -2.62
CA GLY A 54 -7.67 12.53 -3.17
C GLY A 54 -8.64 13.20 -2.20
N ALA A 55 -9.49 12.41 -1.52
CA ALA A 55 -10.41 12.93 -0.50
C ALA A 55 -9.67 13.49 0.72
N LEU A 56 -8.64 12.80 1.23
CA LEU A 56 -7.82 13.29 2.36
C LEU A 56 -7.08 14.57 2.00
N PHE A 57 -6.57 14.67 0.77
CA PHE A 57 -5.89 15.87 0.28
C PHE A 57 -6.85 17.05 0.24
N MET A 58 -8.04 16.88 -0.35
CA MET A 58 -9.05 17.94 -0.41
C MET A 58 -9.49 18.38 0.98
N PHE A 59 -9.75 17.41 1.86
CA PHE A 59 -10.10 17.66 3.26
C PHE A 59 -9.03 18.47 4.01
N ALA A 60 -7.76 18.10 3.86
CA ALA A 60 -6.66 18.75 4.59
C ALA A 60 -6.18 20.06 3.95
N SER A 61 -6.46 20.29 2.67
CA SER A 61 -6.13 21.55 1.99
C SER A 61 -7.09 22.68 2.35
N ASP A 62 -8.26 22.37 2.94
CA ASP A 62 -9.27 23.33 3.42
C ASP A 62 -9.58 24.47 2.42
N THR A 63 -9.68 24.12 1.13
CA THR A 63 -9.90 25.08 0.05
C THR A 63 -11.11 24.68 -0.79
N ALA A 64 -11.94 25.67 -1.14
CA ALA A 64 -13.08 25.48 -2.04
C ALA A 64 -12.67 25.41 -3.52
N ASP A 65 -11.53 26.01 -3.88
CA ASP A 65 -10.96 25.97 -5.23
C ASP A 65 -9.45 25.70 -5.17
N ILE A 66 -9.06 24.49 -5.59
CA ILE A 66 -7.66 24.07 -5.64
C ILE A 66 -6.85 24.92 -6.62
N ASN A 67 -7.45 25.44 -7.69
CA ASN A 67 -6.73 26.24 -8.68
C ASN A 67 -6.32 27.62 -8.14
N ALA A 68 -7.02 28.10 -7.11
CA ALA A 68 -6.74 29.35 -6.42
C ALA A 68 -6.07 29.14 -5.05
N ALA A 69 -5.75 27.90 -4.68
CA ALA A 69 -5.22 27.58 -3.36
C ALA A 69 -3.81 28.14 -3.15
N GLU A 70 -3.57 28.71 -1.96
CA GLU A 70 -2.24 29.16 -1.57
C GLU A 70 -1.28 27.97 -1.44
N ALA A 71 0.00 28.18 -1.76
CA ALA A 71 1.03 27.14 -1.67
C ALA A 71 1.11 26.48 -0.28
N ALA A 72 0.81 27.23 0.79
CA ALA A 72 0.75 26.72 2.16
C ALA A 72 -0.34 25.66 2.34
N ALA A 73 -1.54 25.89 1.78
CA ALA A 73 -2.66 24.95 1.84
C ALA A 73 -2.35 23.65 1.08
N VAL A 74 -1.78 23.75 -0.12
CA VAL A 74 -1.35 22.59 -0.92
C VAL A 74 -0.29 21.78 -0.16
N THR A 75 0.67 22.47 0.48
CA THR A 75 1.73 21.81 1.26
C THR A 75 1.16 21.06 2.47
N ALA A 76 0.22 21.67 3.19
CA ALA A 76 -0.47 21.04 4.31
C ALA A 76 -1.25 19.79 3.86
N GLY A 77 -2.01 19.90 2.77
CA GLY A 77 -2.72 18.78 2.16
C GLY A 77 -1.80 17.63 1.76
N MET A 78 -0.65 17.93 1.14
CA MET A 78 0.34 16.93 0.76
C MET A 78 0.93 16.21 1.98
N HIS A 79 1.37 16.96 3.01
CA HIS A 79 1.93 16.37 4.23
C HIS A 79 0.92 15.48 4.94
N PHE A 80 -0.34 15.90 5.05
CA PHE A 80 -1.38 15.11 5.68
C PHE A 80 -1.62 13.79 4.93
N THR A 81 -1.79 13.87 3.60
CA THR A 81 -2.03 12.69 2.75
C THR A 81 -0.87 11.70 2.78
N TYR A 82 0.38 12.17 2.62
CA TYR A 82 1.55 11.29 2.72
C TYR A 82 1.77 10.76 4.13
N GLY A 83 1.44 11.54 5.17
CA GLY A 83 1.45 11.10 6.56
C GLY A 83 0.47 9.96 6.81
N ALA A 84 -0.77 10.09 6.31
CA ALA A 84 -1.77 9.03 6.38
C ALA A 84 -1.33 7.76 5.63
N ALA A 85 -0.77 7.92 4.43
CA ALA A 85 -0.22 6.79 3.66
C ALA A 85 0.91 6.08 4.42
N ALA A 86 1.81 6.83 5.06
CA ALA A 86 2.89 6.27 5.88
C ALA A 86 2.34 5.50 7.09
N LEU A 87 1.33 6.03 7.79
CA LEU A 87 0.67 5.35 8.90
C LEU A 87 0.01 4.03 8.46
N LEU A 88 -0.69 4.02 7.33
CA LEU A 88 -1.29 2.79 6.78
C LEU A 88 -0.22 1.76 6.41
N ALA A 89 0.89 2.20 5.82
CA ALA A 89 2.02 1.31 5.50
C ALA A 89 2.66 0.71 6.77
N LEU A 90 2.84 1.51 7.82
CA LEU A 90 3.35 1.06 9.12
C LEU A 90 2.38 0.08 9.79
N ALA A 91 1.07 0.34 9.73
CA ALA A 91 0.05 -0.58 10.25
C ALA A 91 0.09 -1.92 9.51
N ALA A 92 0.17 -1.91 8.18
CA ALA A 92 0.29 -3.11 7.36
C ALA A 92 1.57 -3.90 7.69
N LEU A 93 2.70 -3.21 7.90
CA LEU A 93 3.95 -3.82 8.33
C LEU A 93 3.82 -4.46 9.72
N GLY A 94 3.17 -3.77 10.66
CA GLY A 94 2.88 -4.29 12.00
C GLY A 94 2.05 -5.58 11.97
N ILE A 95 1.00 -5.61 11.14
CA ILE A 95 0.18 -6.81 10.92
C ILE A 95 1.02 -7.96 10.34
N ALA A 96 1.86 -7.68 9.34
CA ALA A 96 2.71 -8.68 8.70
C ALA A 96 3.74 -9.29 9.67
N LEU A 97 4.38 -8.44 10.48
CA LEU A 97 5.36 -8.88 11.49
C LEU A 97 4.68 -9.65 12.63
N GLY A 98 3.53 -9.17 13.11
CA GLY A 98 2.73 -9.86 14.12
C GLY A 98 2.28 -11.25 13.66
N GLY A 99 1.74 -11.35 12.45
CA GLY A 99 1.32 -12.63 11.86
C GLY A 99 2.46 -13.64 11.71
N ARG A 100 3.68 -13.18 11.39
CA ARG A 100 4.88 -14.03 11.39
C ARG A 100 5.22 -14.57 12.77
N ALA A 101 5.21 -13.71 13.80
CA ALA A 101 5.48 -14.13 15.18
C ALA A 101 4.48 -15.18 15.67
N PHE A 102 3.20 -15.03 15.32
CA PHE A 102 2.16 -16.01 15.64
C PHE A 102 2.38 -17.35 14.91
N ARG A 103 2.71 -17.35 13.62
CA ARG A 103 2.98 -18.60 12.86
C ARG A 103 4.19 -19.38 13.40
N VAL A 104 5.28 -18.70 13.74
CA VAL A 104 6.47 -19.36 14.32
C VAL A 104 6.14 -19.99 15.67
N ARG A 105 5.35 -19.31 16.50
CA ARG A 105 4.98 -19.79 17.84
C ARG A 105 4.03 -20.99 17.80
N TYR A 106 3.22 -21.13 16.75
CA TYR A 106 2.32 -22.28 16.55
C TYR A 106 3.06 -23.51 16.01
N SER A 107 4.13 -23.34 15.23
CA SER A 107 4.95 -24.44 14.72
C SER A 107 5.93 -25.03 15.75
N ALA A 108 6.15 -24.32 16.86
CA ALA A 108 7.04 -24.74 17.95
C ALA A 108 6.28 -25.46 19.10
N ARG A 109 4.97 -25.65 18.96
CA ARG A 109 4.11 -26.44 19.84
C ARG A 109 3.64 -27.68 19.09
#